data_AF-A0A7J4TIS3-F1
#
_entry.id   AF-A0A7J4TIS3-F1
#
_cell.length_a   1.000
_cell.length_b   1.000
_cell.length_c   1.000
_cell.angle_alpha   90.00
_cell.angle_beta   90.00
_cell.angle_gamma   90.00
#
_symmetry.space_group_name_H-M   'P 1'
#
loop_
_entity.id
_entity.type
_entity.pdbx_description
1 polymer ?
#
loop_
_entity_poly.entity_id
_entity_poly.type
_entity_poly.pdbx_seq_one_letter_code
_entity_poly.pdbx_strand_id
1 'polypeptide(L)'
;VAAINGDMDYLQPMMDLAGYTEACGCDLQSKVVNQALCIGCGTCAMACQTRALSMTNGRPELNSDRCIKCGICYVQCPRSWWPAERINQDLGL
;
A
#
# COMPACT_ATOMS: atom_id res chain seq x y z
N VAL A 1 -10.82 -17.75 -4.96
CA VAL A 1 -11.93 -17.98 -5.92
C VAL A 1 -11.77 -17.14 -7.19
N ALA A 2 -11.29 -15.88 -7.13
CA ALA A 2 -11.08 -15.03 -8.33
C ALA A 2 -10.37 -15.73 -9.51
N ALA A 3 -9.24 -16.41 -9.26
CA ALA A 3 -8.54 -17.19 -10.30
C ALA A 3 -9.33 -18.38 -10.86
N ILE A 4 -10.19 -19.00 -10.04
CA ILE A 4 -11.06 -20.12 -10.47
C ILE A 4 -12.19 -19.58 -11.36
N ASN A 5 -12.70 -18.39 -11.04
CA ASN A 5 -13.81 -17.76 -11.74
C ASN A 5 -13.37 -16.92 -12.95
N GLY A 6 -12.06 -16.75 -13.18
CA GLY A 6 -11.55 -15.87 -14.22
C GLY A 6 -11.84 -14.38 -13.98
N ASP A 7 -11.96 -13.97 -12.71
CA ASP A 7 -12.19 -12.56 -12.33
C ASP A 7 -10.88 -11.78 -12.50
N MET A 8 -10.62 -11.32 -13.72
CA MET A 8 -9.39 -10.63 -14.09
C MET A 8 -9.33 -9.21 -13.51
N ASP A 9 -10.48 -8.57 -13.32
CA ASP A 9 -10.57 -7.22 -12.73
C ASP A 9 -10.08 -7.25 -11.27
N TYR A 10 -10.46 -8.29 -10.51
CA TYR A 10 -9.93 -8.51 -9.16
C TYR A 10 -8.43 -8.83 -9.16
N LEU A 11 -7.95 -9.57 -10.17
CA LEU A 11 -6.55 -10.01 -10.25
C LEU A 11 -5.59 -8.95 -10.80
N GLN A 12 -6.11 -7.89 -11.44
CA GLN A 12 -5.29 -6.86 -12.07
C GLN A 12 -4.22 -6.26 -11.14
N PRO A 13 -4.54 -5.86 -9.89
CA PRO A 13 -3.52 -5.32 -8.99
C PRO A 13 -2.41 -6.32 -8.66
N MET A 14 -2.73 -7.62 -8.61
CA MET A 14 -1.72 -8.66 -8.39
C MET A 14 -0.78 -8.80 -9.59
N MET A 15 -1.29 -8.63 -10.81
CA MET A 15 -0.47 -8.60 -12.02
C MET A 15 0.43 -7.36 -12.05
N ASP A 16 -0.11 -6.19 -11.70
CA ASP A 16 0.66 -4.94 -11.66
C ASP A 16 1.77 -4.99 -10.60
N LEU A 17 1.48 -5.57 -9.43
CA LEU A 17 2.44 -5.76 -8.34
C LEU A 17 3.60 -6.70 -8.71
N ALA A 18 3.48 -7.51 -9.77
CA ALA A 18 4.60 -8.32 -10.25
C ALA A 18 5.82 -7.47 -10.65
N GLY A 19 5.61 -6.20 -11.03
CA GLY A 19 6.68 -5.25 -11.32
C GLY A 19 7.32 -4.60 -10.08
N TYR A 20 6.76 -4.79 -8.89
CA TYR A 20 7.27 -4.22 -7.64
C TYR A 20 8.23 -5.19 -6.93
N THR A 21 9.44 -5.31 -7.46
CA THR A 21 10.44 -6.31 -7.04
C THR A 21 11.41 -5.82 -5.97
N GLU A 22 11.57 -4.51 -5.82
CA GLU A 22 12.42 -3.89 -4.79
C GLU A 22 11.58 -2.97 -3.91
N ALA A 23 11.56 -3.29 -2.61
CA ALA A 23 10.65 -2.66 -1.67
C ALA A 23 11.35 -2.22 -0.39
N CYS A 24 10.90 -1.11 0.20
CA CYS A 24 11.37 -0.63 1.49
C CYS A 24 10.33 0.29 2.14
N GLY A 25 10.39 0.47 3.46
CA GLY A 25 9.60 1.52 4.12
C GLY A 25 9.87 2.93 3.55
N CYS A 26 11.06 3.16 2.98
CA CYS A 26 11.43 4.40 2.31
C CYS A 26 10.58 4.70 1.06
N ASP A 27 9.89 3.71 0.49
CA ASP A 27 8.97 3.92 -0.65
C ASP A 27 7.84 4.91 -0.31
N LEU A 28 7.42 4.95 0.96
CA LEU A 28 6.44 5.94 1.41
C LEU A 28 6.97 7.37 1.26
N GLN A 29 8.26 7.59 1.49
CA GLN A 29 8.87 8.90 1.32
C GLN A 29 9.00 9.23 -0.16
N SER A 30 9.66 8.38 -0.94
CA SER A 30 9.99 8.66 -2.35
C SER A 30 8.77 8.66 -3.28
N LYS A 31 7.83 7.74 -3.09
CA LYS A 31 6.67 7.53 -3.99
C LYS A 31 5.38 8.21 -3.53
N VAL A 32 5.30 8.67 -2.28
CA VAL A 32 4.05 9.25 -1.72
C VAL A 32 4.25 10.63 -1.08
N VAL A 33 5.10 10.74 -0.06
CA VAL A 33 5.28 12.00 0.70
C VAL A 33 5.95 13.06 -0.17
N ASN A 34 7.07 12.73 -0.82
CA ASN A 34 7.81 13.66 -1.68
C ASN A 34 7.02 14.06 -2.93
N GLN A 35 6.03 13.25 -3.33
CA GLN A 35 5.11 13.55 -4.42
C GLN A 35 3.90 14.37 -3.97
N ALA A 36 3.88 14.83 -2.71
CA ALA A 36 2.76 15.56 -2.09
C ALA A 36 1.41 14.79 -2.12
N LEU A 37 1.45 13.46 -2.20
CA LEU A 37 0.24 12.61 -2.22
C LEU A 37 -0.21 12.20 -0.81
N CYS A 38 0.68 12.29 0.19
CA CYS A 38 0.41 11.82 1.54
C CYS A 38 -0.60 12.71 2.29
N ILE A 39 -1.69 12.08 2.75
CA ILE A 39 -2.77 12.73 3.52
C ILE A 39 -2.75 12.40 5.02
N GLY A 40 -1.73 11.66 5.50
CA GLY A 40 -1.58 11.36 6.92
C GLY A 40 -2.59 10.38 7.53
N CYS A 41 -3.24 9.53 6.71
CA CYS A 41 -4.30 8.61 7.17
C CYS A 41 -3.82 7.46 8.07
N GLY A 42 -2.52 7.11 8.05
CA GLY A 42 -1.96 6.06 8.90
C GLY A 42 -2.13 4.61 8.41
N THR A 43 -2.76 4.37 7.25
CA THR A 43 -2.93 3.01 6.70
C THR A 43 -1.61 2.24 6.57
N CYS A 44 -0.52 2.93 6.20
CA CYS A 44 0.81 2.34 6.11
C CYS A 44 1.35 1.84 7.46
N ALA A 45 1.11 2.57 8.54
CA ALA A 45 1.49 2.16 9.90
C ALA A 45 0.61 1.00 10.39
N MET A 46 -0.70 1.03 10.10
CA MET A 46 -1.64 -0.04 10.41
C MET A 46 -1.30 -1.36 9.71
N ALA A 47 -0.93 -1.31 8.43
CA ALA A 47 -0.60 -2.48 7.63
C ALA A 47 0.77 -3.11 7.95
N CYS A 48 1.67 -2.37 8.61
CA CYS A 48 3.03 -2.84 8.84
C CYS A 48 3.07 -3.98 9.87
N GLN A 49 3.25 -5.21 9.37
CA GLN A 49 3.25 -6.43 10.17
C GLN A 49 4.33 -6.45 11.27
N THR A 50 5.50 -5.82 11.03
CA THR A 50 6.60 -5.75 11.99
C THR A 50 6.54 -4.51 12.89
N ARG A 51 5.53 -3.64 12.71
CA ARG A 51 5.41 -2.35 13.41
C ARG A 51 6.67 -1.49 13.25
N ALA A 52 7.24 -1.47 12.05
CA ALA A 52 8.39 -0.64 11.70
C ALA A 52 8.02 0.83 11.43
N LEU A 53 6.73 1.16 11.36
CA LEU A 53 6.23 2.49 11.05
C LEU A 53 5.44 3.06 12.22
N SER A 54 5.74 4.30 12.59
CA SER A 54 4.94 5.16 13.47
C SER A 54 4.40 6.36 12.69
N MET A 55 3.43 7.07 13.27
CA MET A 55 2.90 8.30 12.69
C MET A 55 3.31 9.49 13.57
N THR A 56 4.14 10.37 13.03
CA THR A 56 4.64 11.58 13.70
C THR A 56 4.21 12.79 12.90
N ASN A 57 3.48 13.73 13.52
CA ASN A 57 2.94 14.93 12.85
C ASN A 57 2.17 14.63 11.55
N GLY A 58 1.37 13.56 11.53
CA GLY A 58 0.61 13.16 10.34
C GLY A 58 1.47 12.65 9.17
N ARG A 59 2.71 12.22 9.45
CA ARG A 59 3.62 11.62 8.46
C ARG A 59 4.17 10.27 8.96
N PRO A 60 4.42 9.31 8.06
CA PRO A 60 5.01 8.04 8.44
C PRO A 60 6.50 8.21 8.77
N GLU A 61 6.91 7.70 9.92
CA GLU A 61 8.29 7.65 10.39
C GLU A 61 8.76 6.19 10.44
N LEU A 62 9.92 5.90 9.85
CA LEU A 62 10.43 4.54 9.67
C LEU A 62 11.51 4.21 10.70
N ASN A 63 11.29 3.14 11.45
CA ASN A 63 12.33 2.43 12.16
C ASN A 63 12.96 1.38 11.24
N SER A 64 14.15 1.69 10.72
CA SER A 64 14.88 0.84 9.77
C SER A 64 15.24 -0.54 10.33
N ASP A 65 15.48 -0.66 11.63
CA ASP A 65 15.87 -1.93 12.27
C ASP A 65 14.75 -2.97 12.26
N ARG A 66 13.50 -2.51 12.17
CA ARG A 66 12.31 -3.37 12.11
C ARG A 66 11.81 -3.58 10.69
N CYS A 67 12.37 -2.89 9.70
CA CYS A 67 11.93 -2.94 8.32
C CYS A 67 12.48 -4.19 7.63
N ILE A 68 11.59 -5.11 7.25
CA ILE A 68 11.94 -6.33 6.52
C ILE A 68 11.83 -6.19 5.00
N LYS A 69 11.71 -4.94 4.48
CA LYS A 69 11.67 -4.66 3.03
C LYS A 69 10.57 -5.41 2.26
N CYS A 70 9.40 -5.62 2.87
CA CYS A 70 8.29 -6.35 2.24
C CYS A 70 7.35 -5.48 1.38
N GLY A 71 7.42 -4.15 1.48
CA GLY A 71 6.62 -3.24 0.66
C GLY A 71 5.15 -3.07 1.04
N ILE A 72 4.62 -3.86 1.98
CA ILE A 72 3.18 -3.87 2.31
C ILE A 72 2.62 -2.49 2.68
N CYS A 73 3.45 -1.64 3.31
CA CYS A 73 3.06 -0.29 3.69
C CYS A 73 2.75 0.61 2.49
N TYR A 74 3.48 0.44 1.37
CA TYR A 74 3.22 1.14 0.12
C TYR A 74 2.05 0.51 -0.62
N VAL A 75 1.98 -0.83 -0.68
CA VAL A 75 0.87 -1.56 -1.33
C VAL A 75 -0.47 -1.19 -0.74
N GLN A 76 -0.58 -1.03 0.59
CA GLN A 76 -1.83 -0.68 1.26
C GLN A 76 -2.10 0.83 1.32
N CYS A 77 -1.19 1.68 0.82
CA CYS A 77 -1.41 3.11 0.83
C CYS A 77 -2.54 3.46 -0.16
N PRO A 78 -3.63 4.14 0.24
CA PRO A 78 -4.71 4.51 -0.69
C PRO A 78 -4.30 5.55 -1.74
N ARG A 79 -3.03 5.98 -1.71
CA ARG A 79 -2.43 6.97 -2.62
C ARG A 79 -1.35 6.36 -3.52
N SER A 80 -1.07 5.05 -3.41
CA SER A 80 -0.21 4.34 -4.36
C SER A 80 -1.00 3.85 -5.57
N TRP A 81 -2.19 3.29 -5.34
CA TRP A 81 -3.18 2.91 -6.34
C TRP A 81 -4.57 2.96 -5.69
N TRP A 82 -5.63 3.03 -6.51
CA TRP A 82 -7.01 3.16 -6.01
C TRP A 82 -8.01 2.39 -6.89
N PRO A 83 -8.45 1.18 -6.48
CA PRO A 83 -9.37 0.34 -7.24
C PRO A 83 -10.84 0.73 -6.97
N ALA A 84 -11.23 1.96 -7.30
CA ALA A 84 -12.54 2.52 -6.96
C ALA A 84 -13.71 1.66 -7.41
N GLU A 85 -13.67 1.22 -8.67
CA GLU A 85 -14.72 0.42 -9.30
C GLU A 85 -14.95 -0.88 -8.55
N ARG A 86 -13.86 -1.59 -8.20
CA ARG A 86 -13.95 -2.83 -7.44
C ARG A 86 -14.46 -2.61 -6.02
N ILE A 87 -13.99 -1.57 -5.34
CA ILE A 87 -14.44 -1.22 -3.99
C ILE A 87 -15.95 -0.95 -3.99
N ASN A 88 -16.45 -0.17 -4.95
CA ASN A 88 -17.88 0.13 -5.06
C ASN A 88 -18.70 -1.13 -5.37
N GLN A 89 -18.19 -1.99 -6.27
CA GLN A 89 -18.82 -3.27 -6.59
C GLN A 89 -18.95 -4.17 -5.35
N ASP A 90 -17.89 -4.28 -4.54
CA ASP A 90 -17.89 -5.12 -3.33
C ASP A 90 -18.78 -4.54 -2.20
N LEU A 91 -18.98 -3.21 -2.17
CA LEU A 91 -19.81 -2.52 -1.18
C LEU A 91 -21.27 -2.32 -1.63
N GLY A 92 -21.59 -2.57 -2.91
CA GLY A 92 -22.92 -2.32 -3.48
C GLY A 92 -23.30 -0.84 -3.54
N LEU A 93 -22.29 0.03 -3.73
CA LEU A 93 -22.44 1.49 -3.86
C LEU A 93 -22.63 1.95 -5.30
#